data_AF-A0A355V263-F1
#
_entry.id   AF-A0A355V263-F1
#
_cell.length_a   1.000
_cell.length_b   1.000
_cell.length_c   1.000
_cell.angle_alpha   90.00
_cell.angle_beta   90.00
_cell.angle_gamma   90.00
#
_symmetry.space_group_name_H-M   'P 1'
#
loop_
_entity.id
_entity.type
_entity.pdbx_description
1 polymer ?
#
loop_
_entity_poly.entity_id
_entity_poly.type
_entity_poly.pdbx_seq_one_letter_code
_entity_poly.pdbx_strand_id
1 'polypeptide(L)'
;MNPIKEKSKSLENSFLPLKKMYPKSYNKKNTSPYTKTRVILMNGTEFESQWFMHQFARHCDEPEILTTLAVVRRQEQQQQKRISCLKPINESILETTIAYEQLAVDLTAVLARHEKDAANIKALNFALLEDFDHLYRYANLLKMDKGEDADILVGKFTEIMPGRPTIAEHRYPSDDVSPHMNAEKADLYSKLVAGTITAAEQQTMNYYMNIAQWYKNDLGRKLYAEIAMIEEAHVTQYESLKDPNLSWLEQWVMHEYCECWLYYSAMQDESVDFIKKIWEEHFKMEVAHLKTAAKLLKKFENKTFESVCGDGEFPKLLKLGGNKEYIRKVLEETIRLTADNTQQIRDFKDIRKIPDDHRYFDYQKFMSGDPEKNPSHIVIQKAIERLGRDYRYQDKEHPVKELRNRECDNTSISRTK
;
A
#
# COMPACT_ATOMS: atom_id res chain seq x y z
N MET A 1 -3.73 1.61 24.52
CA MET A 1 -3.23 0.29 24.99
C MET A 1 -1.78 0.20 24.56
N ASN A 2 -0.89 -0.27 25.45
CA ASN A 2 0.54 -0.41 25.16
C ASN A 2 0.92 -1.90 25.03
N PRO A 3 1.36 -2.36 23.83
CA PRO A 3 1.59 -3.77 23.55
C PRO A 3 2.73 -4.38 24.38
N ILE A 4 3.76 -3.61 24.78
CA ILE A 4 4.89 -4.17 25.56
C ILE A 4 4.43 -4.67 26.93
N LYS A 5 3.31 -4.12 27.45
CA LYS A 5 2.70 -4.48 28.74
C LYS A 5 1.71 -5.64 28.62
N GLU A 6 1.28 -6.00 27.42
CA GLU A 6 0.31 -7.06 27.18
C GLU A 6 0.91 -8.45 27.45
N LYS A 7 0.07 -9.44 27.77
CA LYS A 7 0.55 -10.81 27.99
C LYS A 7 0.82 -11.51 26.65
N SER A 8 1.93 -12.23 26.58
CA SER A 8 2.30 -13.06 25.43
C SER A 8 2.79 -14.42 25.89
N LYS A 9 2.82 -15.38 24.96
CA LYS A 9 3.55 -16.63 25.17
C LYS A 9 5.06 -16.36 25.08
N SER A 10 5.87 -17.34 25.50
CA SER A 10 7.28 -17.33 25.15
C SER A 10 7.45 -17.53 23.65
N LEU A 11 8.56 -17.05 23.10
CA LEU A 11 8.87 -17.17 21.68
C LEU A 11 8.80 -18.63 21.22
N GLU A 12 9.33 -19.58 21.99
CA GLU A 12 9.35 -21.01 21.66
C GLU A 12 7.95 -21.63 21.59
N ASN A 13 6.97 -21.04 22.29
CA ASN A 13 5.59 -21.51 22.36
C ASN A 13 4.64 -20.77 21.40
N SER A 14 5.17 -19.89 20.55
CA SER A 14 4.42 -19.13 19.55
C SER A 14 4.30 -19.84 18.20
N PHE A 15 5.05 -20.92 17.96
CA PHE A 15 4.94 -21.70 16.73
C PHE A 15 3.54 -22.30 16.51
N LEU A 16 3.08 -22.22 15.26
CA LEU A 16 1.81 -22.78 14.83
C LEU A 16 2.01 -24.17 14.20
N PRO A 17 1.15 -25.17 14.50
CA PRO A 17 1.21 -26.45 13.81
C PRO A 17 0.76 -26.31 12.35
N LEU A 18 1.28 -27.15 11.45
CA LEU A 18 0.98 -27.10 10.00
C LEU A 18 -0.52 -27.04 9.68
N LYS A 19 -1.37 -27.73 10.45
CA LYS A 19 -2.83 -27.69 10.28
C LYS A 19 -3.45 -26.29 10.40
N LYS A 20 -2.79 -25.36 11.10
CA LYS A 20 -3.24 -23.96 11.22
C LYS A 20 -2.82 -23.11 10.03
N MET A 21 -1.89 -23.56 9.20
CA MET A 21 -1.37 -22.81 8.03
C MET A 21 -2.40 -22.69 6.90
N TYR A 22 -3.38 -23.58 6.87
CA TYR A 22 -4.43 -23.62 5.85
C TYR A 22 -5.81 -23.41 6.50
N PRO A 23 -6.15 -22.17 6.92
CA PRO A 23 -7.44 -21.87 7.51
C PRO A 23 -8.55 -21.98 6.45
N LYS A 24 -9.80 -21.97 6.92
CA LYS A 24 -10.96 -21.78 6.06
C LYS A 24 -10.84 -20.44 5.32
N SER A 25 -10.94 -20.44 4.00
CA SER A 25 -10.96 -19.20 3.21
C SER A 25 -12.27 -18.40 3.42
N TYR A 26 -12.20 -17.08 3.24
CA TYR A 26 -13.39 -16.24 3.24
C TYR A 26 -14.25 -16.49 1.99
N ASN A 27 -15.53 -16.10 2.05
CA ASN A 27 -16.43 -16.20 0.89
C ASN A 27 -16.29 -14.95 0.03
N LYS A 28 -15.81 -15.07 -1.21
CA LYS A 28 -15.55 -13.90 -2.08
C LYS A 28 -16.76 -13.01 -2.36
N LYS A 29 -18.00 -13.55 -2.28
CA LYS A 29 -19.25 -12.83 -2.59
C LYS A 29 -19.83 -12.10 -1.38
N ASN A 30 -19.74 -12.72 -0.21
CA ASN A 30 -20.46 -12.27 0.98
C ASN A 30 -19.55 -11.59 2.01
N THR A 31 -18.24 -11.76 1.89
CA THR A 31 -17.27 -11.15 2.80
C THR A 31 -17.08 -9.69 2.42
N SER A 32 -17.11 -8.81 3.43
CA SER A 32 -16.90 -7.38 3.23
C SER A 32 -15.60 -7.11 2.46
N PRO A 33 -15.58 -6.16 1.51
CA PRO A 33 -14.33 -5.70 0.89
C PRO A 33 -13.28 -5.32 1.93
N TYR A 34 -13.68 -4.71 3.05
CA TYR A 34 -12.74 -4.32 4.09
C TYR A 34 -12.11 -5.48 4.85
N THR A 35 -12.76 -6.64 4.92
CA THR A 35 -12.11 -7.86 5.43
C THR A 35 -11.06 -8.34 4.42
N LYS A 36 -11.33 -8.25 3.11
CA LYS A 36 -10.37 -8.62 2.07
C LYS A 36 -9.15 -7.70 2.05
N THR A 37 -9.36 -6.38 2.13
CA THR A 37 -8.25 -5.42 2.17
C THR A 37 -7.42 -5.55 3.43
N ARG A 38 -8.01 -5.87 4.60
CA ARG A 38 -7.23 -6.26 5.80
C ARG A 38 -6.40 -7.51 5.56
N VAL A 39 -6.93 -8.54 4.90
CA VAL A 39 -6.15 -9.74 4.56
C VAL A 39 -4.96 -9.38 3.67
N ILE A 40 -5.14 -8.51 2.67
CA ILE A 40 -4.05 -8.04 1.81
C ILE A 40 -3.01 -7.25 2.62
N LEU A 41 -3.45 -6.28 3.42
CA LEU A 41 -2.58 -5.43 4.24
C LEU A 41 -1.75 -6.25 5.22
N MET A 42 -2.39 -7.14 5.98
CA MET A 42 -1.67 -7.99 6.95
C MET A 42 -0.71 -8.95 6.24
N ASN A 43 -1.06 -9.43 5.04
CA ASN A 43 -0.12 -10.24 4.26
C ASN A 43 1.11 -9.43 3.82
N GLY A 44 0.92 -8.17 3.40
CA GLY A 44 2.01 -7.28 3.03
C GLY A 44 2.91 -6.90 4.21
N THR A 45 2.31 -6.65 5.36
CA THR A 45 3.02 -6.41 6.64
C THR A 45 3.99 -7.56 6.94
N GLU A 46 3.50 -8.80 6.81
CA GLU A 46 4.28 -10.01 7.05
C GLU A 46 5.37 -10.23 6.00
N PHE A 47 5.11 -9.91 4.73
CA PHE A 47 6.15 -9.94 3.68
C PHE A 47 7.27 -8.95 3.98
N GLU A 48 6.91 -7.73 4.39
CA GLU A 48 7.85 -6.68 4.74
C GLU A 48 8.73 -7.12 5.93
N SER A 49 8.12 -7.62 7.01
CA SER A 49 8.84 -8.12 8.19
C SER A 49 9.82 -9.25 7.83
N GLN A 50 9.39 -10.21 7.02
CA GLN A 50 10.25 -11.28 6.52
C GLN A 50 11.49 -10.76 5.79
N TRP A 51 11.30 -9.78 4.91
CA TRP A 51 12.37 -9.19 4.13
C TRP A 51 13.30 -8.34 4.97
N PHE A 52 12.75 -7.49 5.83
CA PHE A 52 13.51 -6.71 6.79
C PHE A 52 14.43 -7.62 7.62
N MET A 53 13.92 -8.69 8.23
CA MET A 53 14.74 -9.59 9.04
C MET A 53 15.78 -10.36 8.23
N HIS A 54 15.52 -10.64 6.94
CA HIS A 54 16.55 -11.19 6.06
C HIS A 54 17.66 -10.18 5.78
N GLN A 55 17.32 -8.91 5.57
CA GLN A 55 18.30 -7.84 5.39
C GLN A 55 19.09 -7.58 6.66
N PHE A 56 18.42 -7.53 7.82
CA PHE A 56 19.10 -7.40 9.10
C PHE A 56 20.11 -8.55 9.30
N ALA A 57 19.71 -9.80 9.07
CA ALA A 57 20.62 -10.93 9.21
C ALA A 57 21.83 -10.89 8.24
N ARG A 58 21.73 -10.21 7.10
CA ARG A 58 22.84 -10.04 6.13
C ARG A 58 23.83 -8.94 6.55
N HIS A 59 23.45 -8.10 7.50
CA HIS A 59 24.23 -6.95 7.98
C HIS A 59 24.54 -7.05 9.48
N CYS A 60 24.51 -8.27 10.04
CA CYS A 60 24.74 -8.54 11.46
C CYS A 60 25.66 -9.76 11.61
N ASP A 61 26.65 -9.67 12.50
CA ASP A 61 27.59 -10.75 12.82
C ASP A 61 27.40 -11.33 14.23
N GLU A 62 26.47 -10.78 15.03
CA GLU A 62 26.18 -11.22 16.40
C GLU A 62 25.34 -12.51 16.42
N PRO A 63 25.90 -13.67 16.86
CA PRO A 63 25.22 -14.96 16.78
C PRO A 63 23.89 -15.01 17.54
N GLU A 64 23.76 -14.32 18.67
CA GLU A 64 22.50 -14.32 19.44
C GLU A 64 21.38 -13.59 18.70
N ILE A 65 21.69 -12.46 18.04
CA ILE A 65 20.74 -11.75 17.20
C ILE A 65 20.36 -12.64 16.00
N LEU A 66 21.34 -13.22 15.31
CA LEU A 66 21.09 -14.06 14.13
C LEU A 66 20.21 -15.28 14.43
N THR A 67 20.46 -15.96 15.56
CA THR A 67 19.65 -17.11 15.98
C THR A 67 18.24 -16.70 16.39
N THR A 68 18.08 -15.56 17.06
CA THR A 68 16.76 -15.04 17.46
C THR A 68 15.95 -14.60 16.24
N LEU A 69 16.56 -13.87 15.30
CA LEU A 69 15.95 -13.51 14.02
C LEU A 69 15.47 -14.74 13.25
N ALA A 70 16.23 -15.84 13.27
CA ALA A 70 15.83 -17.07 12.58
C ALA A 70 14.56 -17.71 13.19
N VAL A 71 14.39 -17.61 14.52
CA VAL A 71 13.20 -18.10 15.21
C VAL A 71 11.99 -17.23 14.90
N VAL A 72 12.10 -15.91 15.11
CA VAL A 72 11.01 -14.94 14.85
C VAL A 72 10.59 -15.02 13.39
N ARG A 73 11.55 -14.93 12.46
CA ARG A 73 11.27 -15.01 11.01
C ARG A 73 10.55 -16.29 10.60
N ARG A 74 10.74 -17.41 11.29
CA ARG A 74 9.98 -18.64 10.99
C ARG A 74 8.52 -18.53 11.42
N GLN A 75 8.22 -17.80 12.50
CA GLN A 75 6.86 -17.59 13.02
C GLN A 75 6.08 -16.62 12.15
N GLU A 76 6.72 -15.52 11.76
CA GLU A 76 6.22 -14.60 10.74
C GLU A 76 5.91 -15.32 9.42
N GLN A 77 6.79 -16.20 8.94
CA GLN A 77 6.47 -17.01 7.75
C GLN A 77 5.20 -17.87 7.95
N GLN A 78 4.95 -18.36 9.16
CA GLN A 78 3.72 -19.10 9.47
C GLN A 78 2.48 -18.19 9.44
N GLN A 79 2.60 -16.97 9.95
CA GLN A 79 1.54 -15.96 9.92
C GLN A 79 1.22 -15.55 8.49
N GLN A 80 2.24 -15.16 7.71
CA GLN A 80 2.17 -14.88 6.28
C GLN A 80 1.41 -15.96 5.50
N LYS A 81 1.81 -17.24 5.64
CA LYS A 81 1.19 -18.36 4.91
C LYS A 81 -0.26 -18.58 5.33
N ARG A 82 -0.56 -18.44 6.63
CA ARG A 82 -1.91 -18.56 7.15
C ARG A 82 -2.81 -17.45 6.62
N ILE A 83 -2.33 -16.21 6.56
CA ILE A 83 -3.07 -15.06 6.02
C ILE A 83 -3.30 -15.23 4.53
N SER A 84 -2.26 -15.56 3.76
CA SER A 84 -2.36 -15.79 2.32
C SER A 84 -3.44 -16.83 1.96
N CYS A 85 -3.60 -17.88 2.78
CA CYS A 85 -4.59 -18.93 2.56
C CYS A 85 -6.03 -18.53 2.93
N LEU A 86 -6.25 -17.35 3.50
CA LEU A 86 -7.61 -16.79 3.69
C LEU A 86 -8.26 -16.43 2.36
N LYS A 87 -7.46 -16.07 1.35
CA LYS A 87 -7.94 -15.81 -0.01
C LYS A 87 -8.50 -17.11 -0.62
N PRO A 88 -9.74 -17.11 -1.14
CA PRO A 88 -10.32 -18.30 -1.76
C PRO A 88 -9.76 -18.55 -3.17
N ILE A 89 -9.74 -19.83 -3.55
CA ILE A 89 -9.23 -20.32 -4.85
C ILE A 89 -10.05 -19.77 -6.03
N ASN A 90 -11.34 -19.51 -5.82
CA ASN A 90 -12.26 -19.05 -6.88
C ASN A 90 -12.29 -17.53 -7.06
N GLU A 91 -11.42 -16.77 -6.38
CA GLU A 91 -11.23 -15.34 -6.62
C GLU A 91 -10.14 -15.13 -7.68
N SER A 92 -10.54 -14.51 -8.77
CA SER A 92 -9.72 -14.37 -9.96
C SER A 92 -8.65 -13.29 -9.84
N ILE A 93 -7.72 -13.26 -10.80
CA ILE A 93 -6.63 -12.26 -10.87
C ILE A 93 -7.19 -10.82 -10.84
N LEU A 94 -8.15 -10.48 -11.70
CA LEU A 94 -8.74 -9.13 -11.66
C LEU A 94 -9.53 -8.84 -10.39
N GLU A 95 -10.32 -9.78 -9.86
CA GLU A 95 -11.05 -9.53 -8.60
C GLU A 95 -10.07 -9.25 -7.45
N THR A 96 -8.95 -9.97 -7.43
CA THR A 96 -7.86 -9.75 -6.47
C THR A 96 -7.23 -8.37 -6.69
N THR A 97 -6.99 -8.00 -7.94
CA THR A 97 -6.41 -6.70 -8.34
C THR A 97 -7.29 -5.54 -7.88
N ILE A 98 -8.60 -5.61 -8.11
CA ILE A 98 -9.54 -4.60 -7.61
C ILE A 98 -9.47 -4.46 -6.08
N ALA A 99 -9.25 -5.56 -5.34
CA ALA A 99 -9.08 -5.50 -3.89
C ALA A 99 -7.72 -4.92 -3.46
N TYR A 100 -6.65 -5.12 -4.23
CA TYR A 100 -5.36 -4.44 -4.01
C TYR A 100 -5.49 -2.94 -4.21
N GLU A 101 -6.05 -2.53 -5.35
CA GLU A 101 -6.27 -1.12 -5.67
C GLU A 101 -7.21 -0.43 -4.67
N GLN A 102 -8.26 -1.13 -4.23
CA GLN A 102 -9.10 -0.61 -3.16
C GLN A 102 -8.33 -0.43 -1.85
N LEU A 103 -7.44 -1.37 -1.50
CA LEU A 103 -6.59 -1.22 -0.32
C LEU A 103 -5.71 0.02 -0.46
N ALA A 104 -4.98 0.17 -1.56
CA ALA A 104 -4.08 1.30 -1.80
C ALA A 104 -4.83 2.64 -1.65
N VAL A 105 -5.97 2.79 -2.35
CA VAL A 105 -6.82 4.00 -2.25
C VAL A 105 -7.31 4.28 -0.82
N ASP A 106 -7.98 3.33 -0.18
CA ASP A 106 -8.62 3.59 1.11
C ASP A 106 -7.62 3.64 2.27
N LEU A 107 -6.52 2.91 2.20
CA LEU A 107 -5.41 2.96 3.16
C LEU A 107 -4.71 4.31 3.08
N THR A 108 -4.27 4.71 1.89
CA THR A 108 -3.57 5.99 1.67
C THR A 108 -4.43 7.15 2.15
N ALA A 109 -5.72 7.16 1.80
CA ALA A 109 -6.64 8.20 2.24
C ALA A 109 -6.86 8.22 3.76
N VAL A 110 -7.03 7.07 4.43
CA VAL A 110 -7.25 7.06 5.88
C VAL A 110 -6.00 7.46 6.67
N LEU A 111 -4.81 7.06 6.21
CA LEU A 111 -3.55 7.46 6.81
C LEU A 111 -3.35 8.99 6.66
N ALA A 112 -3.53 9.53 5.46
CA ALA A 112 -3.34 10.96 5.20
C ALA A 112 -4.28 11.85 6.02
N ARG A 113 -5.51 11.41 6.28
CA ARG A 113 -6.51 12.14 7.09
C ARG A 113 -6.15 12.25 8.58
N HIS A 114 -5.29 11.36 9.07
CA HIS A 114 -4.93 11.28 10.48
C HIS A 114 -3.47 11.58 10.75
N GLU A 115 -2.67 11.68 9.70
CA GLU A 115 -1.32 12.20 9.71
C GLU A 115 -1.31 13.70 10.08
N LYS A 116 -0.22 14.13 10.71
CA LYS A 116 0.06 15.53 11.01
C LYS A 116 1.31 16.03 10.29
N ASP A 117 2.22 15.13 9.92
CA ASP A 117 3.40 15.50 9.15
C ASP A 117 3.00 15.95 7.74
N ALA A 118 3.30 17.21 7.41
CA ALA A 118 2.88 17.82 6.17
C ALA A 118 3.57 17.21 4.93
N ALA A 119 4.79 16.68 5.08
CA ALA A 119 5.49 16.02 3.98
C ALA A 119 4.85 14.66 3.68
N ASN A 120 4.55 13.87 4.72
CA ASN A 120 3.80 12.61 4.59
C ASN A 120 2.43 12.84 3.95
N ILE A 121 1.65 13.82 4.42
CA ILE A 121 0.32 14.13 3.85
C ILE A 121 0.43 14.44 2.36
N LYS A 122 1.42 15.25 1.96
CA LYS A 122 1.64 15.57 0.54
C LYS A 122 2.01 14.33 -0.27
N ALA A 123 2.92 13.50 0.21
CA ALA A 123 3.33 12.26 -0.45
C ALA A 123 2.15 11.29 -0.62
N LEU A 124 1.39 11.04 0.45
CA LEU A 124 0.21 10.18 0.44
C LEU A 124 -0.85 10.72 -0.53
N ASN A 125 -1.19 12.02 -0.45
CA ASN A 125 -2.18 12.61 -1.36
C ASN A 125 -1.73 12.58 -2.82
N PHE A 126 -0.42 12.66 -3.06
CA PHE A 126 0.12 12.62 -4.41
C PHE A 126 -0.02 11.24 -5.04
N ALA A 127 0.34 10.16 -4.33
CA ALA A 127 0.22 8.79 -4.82
C ALA A 127 -1.24 8.28 -4.82
N LEU A 128 -2.07 8.74 -3.87
CA LEU A 128 -3.50 8.41 -3.80
C LEU A 128 -4.24 8.59 -5.13
N LEU A 129 -3.90 9.63 -5.89
CA LEU A 129 -4.58 9.90 -7.16
C LEU A 129 -4.15 8.94 -8.28
N GLU A 130 -3.01 8.30 -8.17
CA GLU A 130 -2.47 7.31 -9.11
C GLU A 130 -3.17 5.96 -8.87
N ASP A 131 -3.15 5.45 -7.63
CA ASP A 131 -3.90 4.23 -7.23
C ASP A 131 -5.39 4.34 -7.58
N PHE A 132 -5.96 5.54 -7.41
CA PHE A 132 -7.35 5.80 -7.76
C PHE A 132 -7.62 5.67 -9.27
N ASP A 133 -6.67 6.06 -10.11
CA ASP A 133 -6.74 5.86 -11.56
C ASP A 133 -6.53 4.40 -11.95
N HIS A 134 -5.63 3.69 -11.27
CA HIS A 134 -5.38 2.26 -11.49
C HIS A 134 -6.62 1.43 -11.20
N LEU A 135 -7.32 1.70 -10.08
CA LEU A 135 -8.63 1.11 -9.77
C LEU A 135 -9.62 1.32 -10.93
N TYR A 136 -9.68 2.52 -11.49
CA TYR A 136 -10.55 2.85 -12.63
C TYR A 136 -10.17 2.07 -13.90
N ARG A 137 -8.89 1.92 -14.21
CA ARG A 137 -8.42 1.19 -15.39
C ARG A 137 -8.64 -0.31 -15.27
N TYR A 138 -8.33 -0.91 -14.13
CA TYR A 138 -8.61 -2.33 -13.90
C TYR A 138 -10.11 -2.61 -13.83
N ALA A 139 -10.93 -1.68 -13.33
CA ALA A 139 -12.38 -1.83 -13.36
C ALA A 139 -12.93 -1.85 -14.79
N ASN A 140 -12.40 -1.03 -15.69
CA ASN A 140 -12.75 -1.07 -17.12
C ASN A 140 -12.28 -2.37 -17.78
N LEU A 141 -11.07 -2.84 -17.47
CA LEU A 141 -10.59 -4.14 -17.93
C LEU A 141 -11.48 -5.28 -17.42
N LEU A 142 -11.91 -5.25 -16.14
CA LEU A 142 -12.83 -6.23 -15.56
C LEU A 142 -14.17 -6.24 -16.27
N LYS A 143 -14.76 -5.06 -16.49
CA LYS A 143 -16.05 -4.95 -17.17
C LYS A 143 -15.98 -5.49 -18.59
N MET A 144 -14.90 -5.19 -19.32
CA MET A 144 -14.68 -5.70 -20.67
C MET A 144 -14.43 -7.22 -20.69
N ASP A 145 -13.52 -7.71 -19.86
CA ASP A 145 -13.04 -9.10 -19.94
C ASP A 145 -13.97 -10.12 -19.30
N LYS A 146 -14.83 -9.69 -18.38
CA LYS A 146 -15.70 -10.58 -17.58
C LYS A 146 -17.16 -10.15 -17.52
N GLY A 147 -17.48 -8.92 -17.92
CA GLY A 147 -18.82 -8.36 -17.75
C GLY A 147 -19.17 -8.04 -16.29
N GLU A 148 -18.24 -8.23 -15.36
CA GLU A 148 -18.41 -8.00 -13.93
C GLU A 148 -18.29 -6.52 -13.59
N ASP A 149 -19.13 -6.06 -12.65
CA ASP A 149 -19.10 -4.67 -12.17
C ASP A 149 -18.21 -4.57 -10.93
N ALA A 150 -17.18 -3.72 -11.00
CA ALA A 150 -16.20 -3.57 -9.92
C ALA A 150 -16.78 -2.87 -8.67
N ASP A 151 -17.86 -2.09 -8.81
CA ASP A 151 -18.56 -1.44 -7.68
C ASP A 151 -19.10 -2.44 -6.65
N ILE A 152 -19.48 -3.64 -7.11
CA ILE A 152 -19.86 -4.76 -6.25
C ILE A 152 -18.66 -5.26 -5.43
N LEU A 153 -17.49 -5.35 -6.06
CA LEU A 153 -16.26 -5.84 -5.42
C LEU A 153 -15.75 -4.85 -4.36
N VAL A 154 -15.82 -3.54 -4.63
CA VAL A 154 -15.45 -2.50 -3.67
C VAL A 154 -16.57 -2.17 -2.67
N GLY A 155 -17.70 -2.89 -2.74
CA GLY A 155 -18.86 -2.72 -1.87
C GLY A 155 -19.46 -1.32 -1.91
N LYS A 156 -19.25 -0.58 -3.01
CA LYS A 156 -19.67 0.82 -3.18
C LYS A 156 -19.09 1.80 -2.14
N PHE A 157 -18.09 1.40 -1.36
CA PHE A 157 -17.45 2.28 -0.38
C PHE A 157 -16.39 3.19 -1.01
N THR A 158 -15.80 2.75 -2.12
CA THR A 158 -14.80 3.47 -2.91
C THR A 158 -15.40 3.82 -4.26
N GLU A 159 -15.26 5.08 -4.70
CA GLU A 159 -15.67 5.46 -6.06
C GLU A 159 -14.67 4.88 -7.09
N ILE A 160 -15.13 4.73 -8.33
CA ILE A 160 -14.35 4.23 -9.48
C ILE A 160 -14.58 5.24 -10.60
N MET A 161 -13.61 6.13 -10.80
CA MET A 161 -13.59 7.15 -11.83
C MET A 161 -12.13 7.59 -12.06
N PRO A 162 -11.81 8.29 -13.16
CA PRO A 162 -10.42 8.66 -13.47
C PRO A 162 -9.75 9.41 -12.32
N GLY A 163 -8.49 9.05 -12.03
CA GLY A 163 -7.61 9.74 -11.10
C GLY A 163 -6.62 10.64 -11.84
N ARG A 164 -5.38 10.73 -11.34
CA ARG A 164 -4.26 11.24 -12.15
C ARG A 164 -4.05 10.21 -13.26
N PRO A 165 -4.13 10.58 -14.56
CA PRO A 165 -4.02 9.57 -15.60
C PRO A 165 -2.66 8.86 -15.56
N THR A 166 -2.63 7.52 -15.53
CA THR A 166 -1.43 6.66 -15.62
C THR A 166 -0.35 7.13 -16.58
N ILE A 167 -0.73 7.65 -17.76
CA ILE A 167 0.27 8.23 -18.66
C ILE A 167 1.10 9.35 -18.02
N ALA A 168 0.50 10.20 -17.19
CA ALA A 168 1.14 11.34 -16.52
C ALA A 168 2.04 10.92 -15.34
N GLU A 169 1.91 9.68 -14.86
CA GLU A 169 2.57 9.17 -13.66
C GLU A 169 4.03 8.81 -13.93
N HIS A 170 4.36 8.43 -15.18
CA HIS A 170 5.72 8.15 -15.63
C HIS A 170 6.60 9.40 -15.50
N ARG A 171 7.40 9.44 -14.43
CA ARG A 171 8.32 10.53 -14.10
C ARG A 171 9.71 9.99 -13.82
N TYR A 172 10.71 10.87 -13.89
CA TYR A 172 12.09 10.45 -13.75
C TYR A 172 12.33 9.87 -12.35
N PRO A 173 12.94 8.68 -12.18
CA PRO A 173 12.90 7.96 -10.91
C PRO A 173 13.42 8.72 -9.68
N SER A 174 14.42 9.61 -9.83
CA SER A 174 14.90 10.39 -8.69
C SER A 174 13.91 11.47 -8.22
N ASP A 175 12.89 11.81 -9.01
CA ASP A 175 11.81 12.72 -8.62
C ASP A 175 10.85 12.08 -7.59
N ASP A 176 10.88 10.76 -7.44
CA ASP A 176 10.07 10.02 -6.47
C ASP A 176 10.61 10.05 -5.05
N VAL A 177 11.92 10.29 -4.88
CA VAL A 177 12.59 10.22 -3.58
C VAL A 177 12.17 11.37 -2.66
N SER A 178 11.48 11.05 -1.58
CA SER A 178 11.04 11.99 -0.54
C SER A 178 12.16 12.32 0.45
N PRO A 179 12.10 13.49 1.11
CA PRO A 179 12.88 13.74 2.32
C PRO A 179 12.42 12.78 3.42
N HIS A 180 13.39 12.18 4.12
CA HIS A 180 13.11 11.29 5.23
C HIS A 180 12.68 12.06 6.48
N MET A 181 11.86 11.42 7.30
CA MET A 181 11.56 11.92 8.64
C MET A 181 12.79 11.87 9.55
N ASN A 182 12.78 12.64 10.64
CA ASN A 182 13.65 12.41 11.79
C ASN A 182 12.86 11.58 12.81
N ALA A 183 13.21 10.31 12.98
CA ALA A 183 12.47 9.38 13.82
C ALA A 183 12.54 9.74 15.32
N GLU A 184 13.58 10.42 15.80
CA GLU A 184 13.63 10.87 17.20
C GLU A 184 12.54 11.93 17.49
N LYS A 185 12.21 12.77 16.50
CA LYS A 185 11.26 13.87 16.63
C LYS A 185 9.86 13.57 16.09
N ALA A 186 9.74 12.56 15.22
CA ALA A 186 8.49 12.22 14.56
C ALA A 186 7.45 11.67 15.54
N ASP A 187 6.18 12.04 15.34
CA ASP A 187 5.05 11.43 16.02
C ASP A 187 5.05 9.92 15.74
N LEU A 188 4.69 9.12 16.75
CA LEU A 188 4.62 7.66 16.63
C LEU A 188 3.68 7.22 15.50
N TYR A 189 2.59 7.96 15.29
CA TYR A 189 1.68 7.72 14.16
C TYR A 189 2.37 7.91 12.81
N SER A 190 3.23 8.92 12.64
CA SER A 190 3.93 9.16 11.38
C SER A 190 4.94 8.06 11.05
N LYS A 191 5.58 7.46 12.07
CA LYS A 191 6.42 6.27 11.91
C LYS A 191 5.61 5.07 11.42
N LEU A 192 4.44 4.86 12.03
CA LEU A 192 3.51 3.79 11.64
C LEU A 192 2.95 4.00 10.23
N VAL A 193 2.63 5.23 9.85
CA VAL A 193 2.18 5.59 8.50
C VAL A 193 3.23 5.15 7.47
N ALA A 194 4.49 5.55 7.63
CA ALA A 194 5.56 5.19 6.71
C ALA A 194 5.79 3.66 6.66
N GLY A 195 5.82 2.99 7.82
CA GLY A 195 5.94 1.53 7.89
C GLY A 195 4.80 0.80 7.17
N THR A 196 3.57 1.20 7.46
CA THR A 196 2.35 0.55 6.96
C THR A 196 2.17 0.74 5.46
N ILE A 197 2.32 1.98 4.96
CA ILE A 197 2.09 2.25 3.54
C ILE A 197 3.19 1.61 2.67
N THR A 198 4.45 1.64 3.14
CA THR A 198 5.55 0.96 2.44
C THR A 198 5.27 -0.55 2.32
N ALA A 199 4.83 -1.20 3.40
CA ALA A 199 4.51 -2.63 3.38
C ALA A 199 3.32 -2.95 2.45
N ALA A 200 2.32 -2.08 2.39
CA ALA A 200 1.16 -2.24 1.50
C ALA A 200 1.58 -2.14 0.03
N GLU A 201 2.28 -1.07 -0.37
CA GLU A 201 2.66 -0.89 -1.79
C GLU A 201 3.71 -1.89 -2.25
N GLN A 202 4.65 -2.24 -1.39
CA GLN A 202 5.61 -3.30 -1.72
C GLN A 202 4.90 -4.62 -2.02
N GLN A 203 3.79 -4.90 -1.32
CA GLN A 203 2.98 -6.08 -1.59
C GLN A 203 2.15 -5.97 -2.87
N THR A 204 1.64 -4.78 -3.21
CA THR A 204 1.00 -4.49 -4.51
C THR A 204 1.98 -4.70 -5.66
N MET A 205 3.15 -4.08 -5.58
CA MET A 205 4.25 -4.23 -6.54
C MET A 205 4.64 -5.70 -6.73
N ASN A 206 4.86 -6.43 -5.63
CA ASN A 206 5.18 -7.86 -5.66
C ASN A 206 4.11 -8.68 -6.37
N TYR A 207 2.85 -8.35 -6.14
CA TYR A 207 1.74 -9.02 -6.81
C TYR A 207 1.80 -8.77 -8.32
N TYR A 208 1.98 -7.54 -8.78
CA TYR A 208 2.06 -7.23 -10.22
C TYR A 208 3.29 -7.82 -10.90
N MET A 209 4.46 -7.78 -10.26
CA MET A 209 5.68 -8.42 -10.77
C MET A 209 5.53 -9.92 -11.02
N ASN A 210 4.65 -10.59 -10.26
CA ASN A 210 4.48 -12.05 -10.33
C ASN A 210 3.20 -12.51 -11.02
N ILE A 211 2.20 -11.65 -11.23
CA ILE A 211 0.91 -12.03 -11.81
C ILE A 211 0.74 -11.56 -13.26
N ALA A 212 1.44 -10.51 -13.70
CA ALA A 212 1.27 -9.88 -15.00
C ALA A 212 1.33 -10.91 -16.15
N GLN A 213 2.35 -11.78 -16.14
CA GLN A 213 2.59 -12.83 -17.13
C GLN A 213 1.51 -13.92 -17.19
N TRP A 214 0.74 -14.07 -16.11
CA TRP A 214 -0.35 -15.04 -16.02
C TRP A 214 -1.69 -14.49 -16.52
N TYR A 215 -1.74 -13.20 -16.87
CA TYR A 215 -2.98 -12.63 -17.37
C TYR A 215 -3.40 -13.24 -18.73
N LYS A 216 -4.71 -13.38 -18.94
CA LYS A 216 -5.30 -14.21 -20.00
C LYS A 216 -5.22 -13.61 -21.41
N ASN A 217 -4.90 -12.33 -21.56
CA ASN A 217 -4.77 -11.65 -22.86
C ASN A 217 -3.65 -10.62 -22.84
N ASP A 218 -3.15 -10.25 -24.03
CA ASP A 218 -1.99 -9.36 -24.17
C ASP A 218 -2.25 -7.95 -23.68
N LEU A 219 -3.47 -7.43 -23.84
CA LEU A 219 -3.79 -6.08 -23.38
C LEU A 219 -3.70 -5.97 -21.86
N GLY A 220 -4.28 -6.92 -21.12
CA GLY A 220 -4.17 -6.92 -19.68
C GLY A 220 -2.74 -7.19 -19.22
N ARG A 221 -1.98 -8.09 -19.87
CA ARG A 221 -0.53 -8.27 -19.58
C ARG A 221 0.23 -6.94 -19.69
N LYS A 222 -0.04 -6.17 -20.74
CA LYS A 222 0.57 -4.86 -20.95
C LYS A 222 0.11 -3.82 -19.92
N LEU A 223 -1.16 -3.82 -19.52
CA LEU A 223 -1.67 -2.95 -18.45
C LEU A 223 -0.96 -3.25 -17.12
N TYR A 224 -0.88 -4.53 -16.73
CA TYR A 224 -0.16 -4.93 -15.52
C TYR A 224 1.31 -4.53 -15.58
N ALA A 225 1.96 -4.71 -16.72
CA ALA A 225 3.37 -4.34 -16.87
C ALA A 225 3.60 -2.83 -16.77
N GLU A 226 2.69 -2.01 -17.30
CA GLU A 226 2.76 -0.55 -17.20
C GLU A 226 2.53 -0.07 -15.76
N ILE A 227 1.45 -0.52 -15.12
CA ILE A 227 1.13 -0.10 -13.75
C ILE A 227 2.18 -0.62 -12.76
N ALA A 228 2.74 -1.81 -12.95
CA ALA A 228 3.85 -2.32 -12.13
C ALA A 228 5.07 -1.38 -12.08
N MET A 229 5.33 -0.60 -13.15
CA MET A 229 6.41 0.39 -13.16
C MET A 229 6.08 1.60 -12.27
N ILE A 230 4.80 1.91 -12.08
CA ILE A 230 4.35 2.97 -11.18
C ILE A 230 4.40 2.50 -9.72
N GLU A 231 4.05 1.24 -9.44
CA GLU A 231 4.16 0.68 -8.09
C GLU A 231 5.59 0.78 -7.54
N GLU A 232 6.61 0.57 -8.39
CA GLU A 232 8.02 0.78 -8.02
C GLU A 232 8.30 2.24 -7.60
N ALA A 233 7.68 3.21 -8.30
CA ALA A 233 7.79 4.62 -7.96
C ALA A 233 7.11 4.93 -6.61
N HIS A 234 5.97 4.30 -6.32
CA HIS A 234 5.31 4.42 -5.02
C HIS A 234 6.15 3.85 -3.89
N VAL A 235 6.74 2.66 -4.08
CA VAL A 235 7.65 2.06 -3.09
C VAL A 235 8.85 2.99 -2.84
N THR A 236 9.50 3.49 -3.90
CA THR A 236 10.61 4.47 -3.80
C THR A 236 10.20 5.72 -2.99
N GLN A 237 9.00 6.23 -3.25
CA GLN A 237 8.48 7.40 -2.53
C GLN A 237 8.25 7.12 -1.05
N TYR A 238 7.63 5.99 -0.71
CA TYR A 238 7.21 5.71 0.65
C TYR A 238 8.35 5.21 1.53
N GLU A 239 9.27 4.40 0.98
CA GLU A 239 10.44 3.95 1.74
C GLU A 239 11.35 5.10 2.13
N SER A 240 11.46 6.12 1.25
CA SER A 240 12.28 7.32 1.51
C SER A 240 11.69 8.24 2.59
N LEU A 241 10.45 8.02 3.05
CA LEU A 241 9.92 8.70 4.22
C LEU A 241 10.53 8.18 5.54
N LYS A 242 11.02 6.93 5.57
CA LYS A 242 11.61 6.31 6.75
C LYS A 242 12.97 6.95 7.08
N ASP A 243 13.28 7.10 8.38
CA ASP A 243 14.58 7.62 8.81
C ASP A 243 15.69 6.59 8.57
N PRO A 244 16.67 6.86 7.69
CA PRO A 244 17.74 5.92 7.38
C PRO A 244 18.81 5.81 8.48
N ASN A 245 18.73 6.64 9.53
CA ASN A 245 19.76 6.70 10.59
C ASN A 245 19.46 5.80 11.79
N LEU A 246 18.31 5.10 11.79
CA LEU A 246 17.97 4.14 12.84
C LEU A 246 18.88 2.90 12.75
N SER A 247 19.30 2.38 13.91
CA SER A 247 19.98 1.09 13.96
C SER A 247 19.06 -0.05 13.51
N TRP A 248 19.62 -1.19 13.12
CA TRP A 248 18.81 -2.36 12.77
C TRP A 248 17.93 -2.85 13.94
N LEU A 249 18.38 -2.72 15.20
CA LEU A 249 17.58 -3.10 16.36
C LEU A 249 16.45 -2.09 16.63
N GLU A 250 16.70 -0.79 16.43
CA GLU A 250 15.66 0.24 16.51
C GLU A 250 14.59 0.04 15.43
N GLN A 251 15.03 -0.21 14.19
CA GLN A 251 14.13 -0.55 13.09
C GLN A 251 13.32 -1.80 13.46
N TRP A 252 13.97 -2.87 13.94
CA TRP A 252 13.26 -4.11 14.30
C TRP A 252 12.18 -3.86 15.35
N VAL A 253 12.49 -3.12 16.43
CA VAL A 253 11.48 -2.75 17.42
C VAL A 253 10.31 -1.98 16.78
N MET A 254 10.60 -1.10 15.81
CA MET A 254 9.55 -0.35 15.11
C MET A 254 8.70 -1.21 14.18
N HIS A 255 9.30 -2.20 13.48
CA HIS A 255 8.55 -3.20 12.69
C HIS A 255 7.57 -3.94 13.60
N GLU A 256 8.06 -4.58 14.65
CA GLU A 256 7.25 -5.38 15.59
C GLU A 256 6.13 -4.56 16.27
N TYR A 257 6.41 -3.29 16.58
CA TYR A 257 5.40 -2.38 17.12
C TYR A 257 4.32 -2.05 16.08
N CYS A 258 4.71 -1.86 14.82
CA CYS A 258 3.80 -1.67 13.70
C CYS A 258 2.89 -2.88 13.50
N GLU A 259 3.44 -4.11 13.54
CA GLU A 259 2.67 -5.35 13.43
C GLU A 259 1.67 -5.48 14.59
N CYS A 260 2.12 -5.23 15.82
CA CYS A 260 1.24 -5.17 17.00
C CYS A 260 0.07 -4.19 16.79
N TRP A 261 0.35 -2.98 16.30
CA TRP A 261 -0.66 -1.95 16.05
C TRP A 261 -1.66 -2.36 14.96
N LEU A 262 -1.17 -2.95 13.87
CA LEU A 262 -1.98 -3.39 12.74
C LEU A 262 -2.87 -4.60 13.10
N TYR A 263 -2.32 -5.63 13.74
CA TYR A 263 -3.11 -6.78 14.18
C TYR A 263 -4.16 -6.40 15.22
N TYR A 264 -3.81 -5.52 16.17
CA TYR A 264 -4.79 -5.05 17.14
C TYR A 264 -5.89 -4.23 16.45
N SER A 265 -5.53 -3.33 15.54
CA SER A 265 -6.48 -2.54 14.75
C SER A 265 -7.42 -3.43 13.93
N ALA A 266 -6.88 -4.43 13.22
CA ALA A 266 -7.65 -5.41 12.46
C ALA A 266 -8.58 -6.23 13.37
N MET A 267 -8.10 -6.69 14.52
CA MET A 267 -8.90 -7.44 15.49
C MET A 267 -10.08 -6.62 16.05
N GLN A 268 -9.89 -5.33 16.30
CA GLN A 268 -10.95 -4.46 16.82
C GLN A 268 -12.09 -4.24 15.81
N ASP A 269 -11.77 -4.21 14.51
CA ASP A 269 -12.72 -3.83 13.46
C ASP A 269 -13.16 -5.00 12.55
N GLU A 270 -12.60 -6.20 12.72
CA GLU A 270 -12.98 -7.38 11.94
C GLU A 270 -14.39 -7.87 12.29
N SER A 271 -15.19 -8.07 11.25
CA SER A 271 -16.59 -8.51 11.32
C SER A 271 -16.74 -10.03 11.21
N VAL A 272 -15.74 -10.73 10.68
CA VAL A 272 -15.76 -12.17 10.48
C VAL A 272 -15.05 -12.89 11.65
N ASP A 273 -15.84 -13.52 12.52
CA ASP A 273 -15.37 -14.11 13.79
C ASP A 273 -14.13 -15.02 13.68
N PHE A 274 -14.08 -15.90 12.68
CA PHE A 274 -12.96 -16.83 12.57
C PHE A 274 -11.67 -16.14 12.09
N ILE A 275 -11.79 -15.05 11.33
CA ILE A 275 -10.65 -14.22 10.89
C ILE A 275 -10.19 -13.35 12.04
N LYS A 276 -11.13 -12.77 12.81
CA LYS A 276 -10.83 -12.01 14.03
C LYS A 276 -10.00 -12.82 15.03
N LYS A 277 -10.30 -14.12 15.19
CA LYS A 277 -9.51 -15.04 16.02
C LYS A 277 -8.10 -15.28 15.50
N ILE A 278 -7.88 -15.18 14.18
CA ILE A 278 -6.54 -15.25 13.59
C ILE A 278 -5.77 -13.97 13.93
N TRP A 279 -6.40 -12.79 13.78
CA TRP A 279 -5.82 -11.50 14.18
C TRP A 279 -5.46 -11.47 15.67
N GLU A 280 -6.32 -11.98 16.55
CA GLU A 280 -6.03 -12.08 17.98
C GLU A 280 -4.85 -13.02 18.28
N GLU A 281 -4.75 -14.16 17.59
CA GLU A 281 -3.65 -15.10 17.77
C GLU A 281 -2.32 -14.50 17.31
N HIS A 282 -2.31 -13.84 16.15
CA HIS A 282 -1.11 -13.21 15.60
C HIS A 282 -0.68 -11.99 16.43
N PHE A 283 -1.62 -11.15 16.89
CA PHE A 283 -1.30 -10.08 17.84
C PHE A 283 -0.52 -10.57 19.06
N LYS A 284 -0.88 -11.75 19.61
CA LYS A 284 -0.15 -12.33 20.76
C LYS A 284 1.23 -12.85 20.39
N MET A 285 1.45 -13.25 19.13
CA MET A 285 2.76 -13.62 18.58
C MET A 285 3.63 -12.35 18.45
N GLU A 286 3.08 -11.29 17.85
CA GLU A 286 3.75 -9.99 17.72
C GLU A 286 4.17 -9.38 19.05
N VAL A 287 3.33 -9.49 20.09
CA VAL A 287 3.73 -9.03 21.43
C VAL A 287 4.94 -9.82 21.97
N ALA A 288 5.08 -11.11 21.61
CA ALA A 288 6.27 -11.89 21.98
C ALA A 288 7.50 -11.44 21.17
N HIS A 289 7.33 -11.16 19.88
CA HIS A 289 8.40 -10.70 19.00
C HIS A 289 8.88 -9.30 19.40
N LEU A 290 7.97 -8.35 19.63
CA LEU A 290 8.27 -7.00 20.11
C LEU A 290 9.08 -7.00 21.41
N LYS A 291 8.68 -7.83 22.40
CA LYS A 291 9.44 -7.97 23.65
C LYS A 291 10.82 -8.54 23.42
N THR A 292 10.96 -9.43 22.46
CA THR A 292 12.23 -10.04 22.08
C THR A 292 13.15 -8.99 21.44
N ALA A 293 12.65 -8.25 20.45
CA ALA A 293 13.38 -7.14 19.82
C ALA A 293 13.80 -6.08 20.84
N ALA A 294 12.89 -5.65 21.72
CA ALA A 294 13.18 -4.68 22.78
C ALA A 294 14.26 -5.16 23.77
N LYS A 295 14.27 -6.46 24.12
CA LYS A 295 15.30 -7.05 24.96
C LYS A 295 16.67 -7.01 24.28
N LEU A 296 16.74 -7.32 22.99
CA LEU A 296 17.99 -7.30 22.23
C LEU A 296 18.49 -5.87 22.02
N LEU A 297 17.59 -4.92 21.71
CA LEU A 297 17.91 -3.49 21.68
C LEU A 297 18.57 -3.04 23.00
N LYS A 298 17.97 -3.41 24.14
CA LYS A 298 18.52 -3.06 25.44
C LYS A 298 19.87 -3.71 25.72
N LYS A 299 20.04 -4.97 25.31
CA LYS A 299 21.27 -5.71 25.57
C LYS A 299 22.45 -5.21 24.73
N PHE A 300 22.24 -4.98 23.44
CA PHE A 300 23.33 -4.70 22.49
C PHE A 300 23.56 -3.21 22.25
N GLU A 301 22.54 -2.36 22.43
CA GLU A 301 22.66 -0.91 22.18
C GLU A 301 22.38 -0.06 23.43
N ASN A 302 22.04 -0.68 24.56
CA ASN A 302 21.65 -0.01 25.81
C ASN A 302 20.45 0.98 25.68
N LYS A 303 19.76 0.97 24.54
CA LYS A 303 18.54 1.74 24.27
C LYS A 303 17.30 1.04 24.80
N THR A 304 16.21 1.77 25.02
CA THR A 304 14.96 1.20 25.56
C THR A 304 13.86 1.17 24.50
N PHE A 305 12.84 0.35 24.71
CA PHE A 305 11.63 0.37 23.87
C PHE A 305 11.04 1.79 23.79
N GLU A 306 11.00 2.49 24.92
CA GLU A 306 10.47 3.86 25.01
C GLU A 306 11.30 4.87 24.22
N SER A 307 12.60 4.64 24.04
CA SER A 307 13.43 5.51 23.19
C SER A 307 13.07 5.43 21.70
N VAL A 308 12.43 4.34 21.27
CA VAL A 308 11.97 4.16 19.88
C VAL A 308 10.48 4.50 19.74
N CYS A 309 9.66 4.00 20.68
CA CYS A 309 8.20 4.02 20.61
C CYS A 309 7.53 5.02 21.57
N GLY A 310 8.29 5.88 22.25
CA GLY A 310 7.74 6.86 23.19
C GLY A 310 7.08 6.21 24.41
N ASP A 311 5.86 6.60 24.76
CA ASP A 311 5.10 5.98 25.85
C ASP A 311 4.57 4.57 25.52
N GLY A 312 4.71 4.15 24.25
CA GLY A 312 4.27 2.88 23.70
C GLY A 312 2.76 2.71 23.59
N GLU A 313 1.95 3.67 24.04
CA GLU A 313 0.50 3.57 23.85
C GLU A 313 0.19 3.68 22.37
N PHE A 314 -0.64 2.76 21.87
CA PHE A 314 -1.07 2.82 20.47
C PHE A 314 -1.68 4.20 20.19
N PRO A 315 -1.26 4.84 19.08
CA PRO A 315 -1.98 6.01 18.59
C PRO A 315 -3.35 5.55 18.06
N LYS A 316 -4.05 6.46 17.37
CA LYS A 316 -5.34 6.13 16.75
C LYS A 316 -5.24 4.82 15.95
N LEU A 317 -6.10 3.87 16.27
CA LEU A 317 -6.15 2.58 15.57
C LEU A 317 -6.53 2.76 14.11
N LEU A 318 -5.96 1.93 13.24
CA LEU A 318 -6.29 1.90 11.83
C LEU A 318 -7.69 1.32 11.62
N LYS A 319 -8.53 2.06 10.89
CA LYS A 319 -9.87 1.61 10.51
C LYS A 319 -10.10 1.91 9.04
N LEU A 320 -10.04 0.87 8.22
CA LEU A 320 -10.38 0.97 6.80
C LEU A 320 -11.88 1.28 6.64
N GLY A 321 -12.20 2.20 5.74
CA GLY A 321 -13.55 2.69 5.52
C GLY A 321 -13.59 3.65 4.34
N GLY A 322 -14.80 4.00 3.89
CA GLY A 322 -14.95 4.83 2.69
C GLY A 322 -14.42 6.25 2.90
N ASN A 323 -13.57 6.71 1.98
CA ASN A 323 -12.94 8.04 2.04
C ASN A 323 -13.40 8.99 0.92
N LYS A 324 -14.57 8.77 0.32
CA LYS A 324 -15.05 9.46 -0.89
C LYS A 324 -14.88 10.98 -0.85
N GLU A 325 -15.37 11.65 0.20
CA GLU A 325 -15.29 13.13 0.31
C GLU A 325 -13.85 13.63 0.36
N TYR A 326 -12.97 12.91 1.06
CA TYR A 326 -11.55 13.23 1.14
C TYR A 326 -10.87 13.08 -0.22
N ILE A 327 -11.06 11.93 -0.90
CA ILE A 327 -10.46 11.65 -2.20
C ILE A 327 -10.91 12.69 -3.24
N ARG A 328 -12.20 13.04 -3.24
CA ARG A 328 -12.75 14.06 -4.15
C ARG A 328 -12.13 15.44 -3.92
N LYS A 329 -11.87 15.81 -2.66
CA LYS A 329 -11.16 17.04 -2.32
C LYS A 329 -9.71 17.00 -2.83
N VAL A 330 -9.00 15.90 -2.62
CA VAL A 330 -7.61 15.74 -3.10
C VAL A 330 -7.54 15.82 -4.64
N LEU A 331 -8.49 15.19 -5.35
CA LEU A 331 -8.64 15.30 -6.80
C LEU A 331 -8.81 16.77 -7.23
N GLU A 332 -9.71 17.51 -6.60
CA GLU A 332 -9.96 18.92 -6.95
C GLU A 332 -8.73 19.81 -6.71
N GLU A 333 -8.02 19.58 -5.60
CA GLU A 333 -6.92 20.45 -5.16
C GLU A 333 -5.58 20.14 -5.82
N THR A 334 -5.29 18.88 -6.15
CA THR A 334 -3.92 18.42 -6.41
C THR A 334 -3.72 17.62 -7.68
N ILE A 335 -4.76 17.40 -8.50
CA ILE A 335 -4.66 16.56 -9.71
C ILE A 335 -3.50 16.95 -10.63
N ARG A 336 -3.24 18.26 -10.79
CA ARG A 336 -2.22 18.83 -11.69
C ARG A 336 -0.80 18.84 -11.12
N LEU A 337 -0.59 18.34 -9.91
CA LEU A 337 0.75 18.27 -9.34
C LEU A 337 1.55 17.13 -9.98
N THR A 338 2.84 17.38 -10.18
CA THR A 338 3.87 16.38 -10.48
C THR A 338 4.98 16.50 -9.43
N ALA A 339 5.74 15.43 -9.20
CA ALA A 339 6.88 15.46 -8.32
C ALA A 339 8.07 16.14 -9.02
N ASP A 340 8.76 17.02 -8.30
CA ASP A 340 9.96 17.70 -8.77
C ASP A 340 11.03 17.66 -7.67
N ASN A 341 12.10 16.94 -7.95
CA ASN A 341 13.30 16.84 -7.11
C ASN A 341 14.55 17.37 -7.85
N THR A 342 14.38 18.37 -8.71
CA THR A 342 15.48 19.06 -9.40
C THR A 342 16.17 20.11 -8.51
N GLN A 343 15.50 20.54 -7.45
CA GLN A 343 16.05 21.37 -6.38
C GLN A 343 16.30 20.44 -5.17
N GLN A 344 17.34 20.68 -4.35
CA GLN A 344 17.79 19.79 -3.25
C GLN A 344 16.70 19.32 -2.26
N ILE A 345 15.51 19.93 -2.28
CA ILE A 345 14.34 19.54 -1.50
C ILE A 345 13.22 19.23 -2.50
N ARG A 346 12.74 17.98 -2.51
CA ARG A 346 11.57 17.57 -3.30
C ARG A 346 10.36 18.45 -2.97
N ASP A 347 9.65 18.88 -4.01
CA ASP A 347 8.35 19.53 -3.90
C ASP A 347 7.38 18.96 -4.93
N PHE A 348 6.09 19.21 -4.71
CA PHE A 348 5.03 18.86 -5.67
C PHE A 348 4.58 20.13 -6.37
N LYS A 349 4.83 20.22 -7.68
CA LYS A 349 4.59 21.42 -8.47
C LYS A 349 3.50 21.20 -9.49
N ASP A 350 2.70 22.23 -9.71
CA ASP A 350 1.74 22.26 -10.82
C ASP A 350 2.50 22.10 -12.14
N ILE A 351 2.12 21.09 -12.94
CA ILE A 351 2.77 20.76 -14.22
C ILE A 351 2.88 21.95 -15.18
N ARG A 352 1.98 22.92 -15.05
CA ARG A 352 1.95 24.12 -15.90
C ARG A 352 3.03 25.13 -15.51
N LYS A 353 3.60 24.99 -14.31
CA LYS A 353 4.55 25.93 -13.70
C LYS A 353 6.00 25.44 -13.70
N ILE A 354 6.26 24.18 -14.06
CA ILE A 354 7.64 23.68 -14.20
C ILE A 354 8.29 24.21 -15.51
N PRO A 355 9.62 24.34 -15.60
CA PRO A 355 10.31 24.79 -16.81
C PRO A 355 10.01 23.93 -18.05
N ASP A 356 10.04 24.51 -19.26
CA ASP A 356 9.78 23.74 -20.51
C ASP A 356 10.84 22.67 -20.79
N ASP A 357 12.07 22.90 -20.31
CA ASP A 357 13.22 21.99 -20.39
C ASP A 357 13.33 21.07 -19.15
N HIS A 358 12.27 20.98 -18.34
CA HIS A 358 12.25 20.10 -17.17
C HIS A 358 12.30 18.62 -17.59
N ARG A 359 13.15 17.83 -16.92
CA ARG A 359 13.37 16.39 -17.21
C ARG A 359 12.11 15.53 -17.24
N TYR A 360 11.05 15.95 -16.55
CA TYR A 360 9.73 15.32 -16.63
C TYR A 360 9.25 15.16 -18.07
N PHE A 361 9.35 16.21 -18.89
CA PHE A 361 8.84 16.18 -20.27
C PHE A 361 9.67 15.25 -21.17
N ASP A 362 10.98 15.22 -20.99
CA ASP A 362 11.87 14.31 -21.72
C ASP A 362 11.60 12.85 -21.34
N TYR A 363 11.46 12.57 -20.04
CA TYR A 363 11.17 11.22 -19.56
C TYR A 363 9.77 10.75 -19.96
N GLN A 364 8.76 11.63 -19.87
CA GLN A 364 7.42 11.37 -20.39
C GLN A 364 7.43 11.00 -21.87
N LYS A 365 8.16 11.76 -22.69
CA LYS A 365 8.27 11.47 -24.13
C LYS A 365 8.95 10.13 -24.38
N PHE A 366 9.96 9.77 -23.58
CA PHE A 366 10.65 8.48 -23.69
C PHE A 366 9.73 7.30 -23.31
N MET A 367 9.05 7.40 -22.17
CA MET A 367 8.21 6.32 -21.63
C MET A 367 6.91 6.16 -22.40
N SER A 368 6.18 7.26 -22.60
CA SER A 368 4.81 7.21 -23.11
C SER A 368 4.72 7.34 -24.63
N GLY A 369 5.77 7.85 -25.29
CA GLY A 369 5.82 8.02 -26.75
C GLY A 369 4.56 8.65 -27.33
N ASP A 370 3.75 7.86 -28.02
CA ASP A 370 2.40 8.22 -28.48
C ASP A 370 1.36 7.88 -27.39
N PRO A 371 0.73 8.88 -26.77
CA PRO A 371 -0.21 8.70 -25.66
C PRO A 371 -1.29 7.65 -25.89
N GLU A 372 -1.87 7.63 -27.10
CA GLU A 372 -2.97 6.74 -27.47
C GLU A 372 -2.56 5.27 -27.59
N LYS A 373 -1.24 4.99 -27.55
CA LYS A 373 -0.69 3.62 -27.61
C LYS A 373 -0.32 3.05 -26.25
N ASN A 374 -0.49 3.81 -25.16
CA ASN A 374 -0.21 3.31 -23.81
C ASN A 374 -1.28 2.29 -23.40
N PRO A 375 -0.90 1.12 -22.85
CA PRO A 375 -1.83 0.06 -22.49
C PRO A 375 -2.99 0.51 -21.60
N SER A 376 -2.65 1.34 -20.60
CA SER A 376 -3.56 2.01 -19.68
C SER A 376 -4.68 2.73 -20.41
N HIS A 377 -4.38 3.47 -21.47
CA HIS A 377 -5.35 4.25 -22.25
C HIS A 377 -6.06 3.41 -23.32
N ILE A 378 -5.36 2.43 -23.93
CA ILE A 378 -5.99 1.47 -24.86
C ILE A 378 -7.12 0.69 -24.16
N VAL A 379 -6.95 0.34 -22.88
CA VAL A 379 -8.01 -0.32 -22.09
C VAL A 379 -9.27 0.52 -22.02
N ILE A 380 -9.14 1.82 -21.75
CA ILE A 380 -10.28 2.74 -21.66
C ILE A 380 -10.91 2.96 -23.04
N GLN A 381 -10.08 3.18 -24.07
CA GLN A 381 -10.57 3.31 -25.45
C GLN A 381 -11.40 2.08 -25.86
N LYS A 382 -10.90 0.86 -25.61
CA LYS A 382 -11.62 -0.37 -25.94
C LYS A 382 -12.88 -0.56 -25.10
N ALA A 383 -12.86 -0.14 -23.84
CA ALA A 383 -14.07 -0.14 -23.02
C ALA A 383 -15.11 0.80 -23.60
N ILE A 384 -14.74 2.03 -24.01
CA ILE A 384 -15.63 2.99 -24.67
C ILE A 384 -16.16 2.42 -26.00
N GLU A 385 -15.30 1.89 -26.87
CA GLU A 385 -15.69 1.27 -28.15
C GLU A 385 -16.73 0.16 -27.96
N ARG A 386 -16.59 -0.64 -26.90
CA ARG A 386 -17.47 -1.78 -26.62
C ARG A 386 -18.75 -1.41 -25.88
N LEU A 387 -18.68 -0.45 -24.97
CA LEU A 387 -19.75 -0.13 -24.02
C LEU A 387 -20.45 1.20 -24.34
N GLY A 388 -19.95 1.95 -25.33
CA GLY A 388 -20.36 3.32 -25.68
C GLY A 388 -19.80 4.40 -24.75
N ARG A 389 -19.25 4.01 -23.59
CA ARG A 389 -18.65 4.88 -22.58
C ARG A 389 -17.77 4.07 -21.64
N ASP A 390 -16.90 4.73 -20.90
CA ASP A 390 -16.14 4.09 -19.83
C ASP A 390 -17.03 3.56 -18.69
N TYR A 391 -16.55 2.54 -17.99
CA TYR A 391 -17.15 2.08 -16.75
C TYR A 391 -16.74 2.99 -15.59
N ARG A 392 -17.73 3.42 -14.80
CA ARG A 392 -17.53 4.22 -13.58
C ARG A 392 -18.59 3.87 -12.54
N TYR A 393 -18.20 4.02 -11.28
CA TYR A 393 -19.10 4.11 -10.14
C TYR A 393 -18.77 5.38 -9.35
N GLN A 394 -19.64 6.38 -9.40
CA GLN A 394 -19.45 7.66 -8.70
C GLN A 394 -20.81 8.14 -8.19
N ASP A 395 -20.86 8.64 -6.96
CA ASP A 395 -22.10 9.11 -6.32
C ASP A 395 -22.51 10.50 -6.84
N LYS A 396 -21.53 11.27 -7.34
CA LYS A 396 -21.70 12.62 -7.88
C LYS A 396 -20.82 12.81 -9.11
N GLU A 397 -21.12 13.83 -9.91
CA GLU A 397 -20.31 14.21 -11.09
C GLU A 397 -18.83 14.40 -10.71
N HIS A 398 -17.90 14.00 -11.59
CA HIS A 398 -16.46 14.08 -11.31
C HIS A 398 -16.03 15.51 -10.88
N PRO A 399 -15.26 15.68 -9.79
CA PRO A 399 -14.92 17.02 -9.27
C PRO A 399 -14.11 17.84 -10.29
N VAL A 400 -13.17 17.20 -11.01
CA VAL A 400 -12.38 17.81 -12.07
C VAL A 400 -13.15 17.79 -13.39
N LYS A 401 -13.37 18.96 -14.01
CA LYS A 401 -14.23 19.12 -15.20
C LYS A 401 -13.70 18.37 -16.42
N GLU A 402 -12.39 18.37 -16.61
CA GLU A 402 -11.66 17.78 -17.73
C GLU A 402 -11.73 16.25 -17.74
N LEU A 403 -12.08 15.64 -16.60
CA LEU A 403 -12.22 14.19 -16.43
C LEU A 403 -13.69 13.72 -16.46
N ARG A 404 -14.65 14.61 -16.76
CA ARG A 404 -16.09 14.27 -16.78
C ARG A 404 -16.54 13.54 -18.04
N ASN A 405 -15.82 13.70 -19.15
CA ASN A 405 -16.18 13.03 -20.40
C ASN A 405 -16.02 11.52 -20.23
N ARG A 406 -17.06 10.77 -20.61
CA ARG A 406 -17.11 9.30 -20.51
C ARG A 406 -16.95 8.61 -21.86
N GLU A 407 -16.99 9.36 -22.95
CA GLU A 407 -16.88 8.88 -24.33
C GLU A 407 -15.49 9.14 -24.92
N CYS A 408 -14.61 9.79 -24.16
CA CYS A 408 -13.23 10.05 -24.53
C CYS A 408 -12.37 10.07 -23.27
N ASP A 409 -11.28 9.31 -23.29
CA ASP A 409 -10.30 9.28 -22.22
C ASP A 409 -9.43 10.55 -22.22
N ASN A 410 -8.96 10.98 -21.06
CA ASN A 410 -8.13 12.17 -20.95
C ASN A 410 -6.64 11.81 -20.89
N THR A 411 -5.91 12.14 -21.95
CA THR A 411 -4.46 11.91 -22.05
C THR A 411 -3.64 13.17 -21.81
N SER A 412 -4.23 14.28 -21.35
CA SER A 412 -3.60 15.62 -21.34
C SER A 412 -3.41 16.21 -19.94
N ILE A 413 -4.40 16.05 -19.06
CA ILE A 413 -4.34 16.60 -17.71
C ILE A 413 -3.16 16.02 -16.95
N SER A 414 -2.51 16.86 -16.13
CA SER A 414 -1.36 16.49 -15.29
C SER A 414 -0.08 16.09 -16.05
N ARG A 415 -0.13 16.04 -17.39
CA ARG A 415 1.00 15.71 -18.26
C ARG A 415 1.49 16.90 -19.09
N THR A 416 0.57 17.78 -19.50
CA THR A 416 0.84 18.89 -20.42
C THR A 416 0.59 20.25 -19.76
N LYS A 417 1.19 21.31 -20.33
CA LYS A 417 1.08 22.69 -19.85
C LYS A 417 -0.25 23.37 -20.22
#